data_AF-A0A971YHG2-F1
#
_entry.id   AF-A0A971YHG2-F1
#
_cell.length_a   1.000
_cell.length_b   1.000
_cell.length_c   1.000
_cell.angle_alpha   90.00
_cell.angle_beta   90.00
_cell.angle_gamma   90.00
#
_symmetry.space_group_name_H-M   'P 1'
#
loop_
_entity.id
_entity.type
_entity.pdbx_description
1 polymer ?
#
loop_
_entity_poly.entity_id
_entity_poly.type
_entity_poly.pdbx_seq_one_letter_code
_entity_poly.pdbx_strand_id
1 'polypeptide(L)'
;MRHFKHLLPEEEKRIFYKKPGEVSLDSPKPFLAHALGATLYIPGTKQDILEILVNKKYPSLTSVVICLEDAIGDKNVRQAEDNLFEMMNA
;
A
#
# COMPACT_ATOMS: atom_id res chain seq x y z
N MET A 1 -5.58 -2.77 9.43
CA MET A 1 -4.18 -2.73 8.95
C MET A 1 -3.28 -3.45 9.95
N ARG A 2 -2.40 -4.34 9.49
CA ARG A 2 -1.40 -5.02 10.35
C ARG A 2 -0.08 -5.13 9.62
N HIS A 3 0.95 -4.53 10.20
CA HIS A 3 2.33 -4.63 9.70
C HIS A 3 2.93 -6.00 10.04
N PHE A 4 3.91 -6.44 9.25
CA PHE A 4 4.63 -7.71 9.46
C PHE A 4 3.78 -8.99 9.43
N LYS A 5 2.62 -8.97 8.75
CA LYS A 5 1.70 -10.12 8.65
C LYS A 5 2.28 -11.38 8.00
N HIS A 6 3.44 -11.29 7.35
CA HIS A 6 4.13 -12.41 6.70
C HIS A 6 4.98 -13.24 7.67
N LEU A 7 5.27 -12.71 8.87
CA LEU A 7 6.10 -13.40 9.86
C LEU A 7 5.33 -14.57 10.49
N LEU A 8 6.05 -15.66 10.72
CA LEU A 8 5.54 -16.78 11.51
C LEU A 8 5.47 -16.39 13.00
N PRO A 9 4.60 -17.05 13.79
CA PRO A 9 4.44 -16.74 15.22
C PRO A 9 5.75 -16.79 16.03
N GLU A 10 6.67 -17.68 15.67
CA GLU A 10 7.96 -17.80 16.36
C GLU A 10 8.93 -16.66 16.00
N GLU A 11 8.86 -16.16 14.76
CA GLU A 11 9.64 -14.98 14.34
C GLU A 11 9.12 -13.71 15.03
N GLU A 12 7.80 -13.57 15.11
CA GLU A 12 7.16 -12.42 15.79
C GLU A 12 7.55 -12.36 17.27
N LYS A 13 7.55 -13.49 17.98
CA LYS A 13 8.03 -13.58 19.38
C LYS A 13 9.52 -13.24 19.52
N ARG A 14 10.34 -13.62 18.53
CA ARG A 14 11.80 -13.40 18.56
C ARG A 14 12.18 -11.94 18.30
N ILE A 15 11.46 -11.26 17.40
CA ILE A 15 11.83 -9.93 16.91
C ILE A 15 11.21 -8.82 17.75
N PHE A 16 9.99 -9.01 18.25
CA PHE A 16 9.23 -7.94 18.90
C PHE A 16 9.14 -8.12 20.42
N TYR A 17 9.61 -7.12 21.17
CA TYR A 17 9.28 -6.97 22.59
C TYR A 17 7.77 -6.78 22.81
N LYS A 18 7.12 -6.01 21.94
CA LYS A 18 5.66 -5.84 21.88
C LYS A 18 5.16 -6.16 20.47
N LYS A 19 4.30 -7.16 20.35
CA LYS A 19 3.80 -7.63 19.05
C LYS A 19 3.01 -6.55 18.30
N PRO A 20 3.10 -6.50 16.96
CA PRO A 20 2.27 -5.62 16.15
C PRO A 20 0.78 -5.97 16.31
N GLY A 21 -0.01 -4.97 16.70
CA GLY A 21 -1.46 -5.06 16.78
C GLY A 21 -2.15 -4.70 15.47
N GLU A 22 -3.45 -4.92 15.42
CA GLU A 22 -4.30 -4.44 14.33
C GLU A 22 -4.71 -2.98 14.57
N VAL A 23 -4.69 -2.19 13.50
CA VAL A 23 -5.20 -0.81 13.49
C VAL A 23 -6.40 -0.73 12.55
N SER A 24 -7.55 -0.36 13.08
CA SER A 24 -8.79 -0.10 12.35
C SER A 24 -9.10 1.40 12.30
N LEU A 25 -10.14 1.80 11.56
CA LEU A 25 -10.60 3.18 11.52
C LEU A 25 -11.08 3.70 12.89
N ASP A 26 -11.54 2.81 13.76
CA ASP A 26 -11.99 3.13 15.12
C ASP A 26 -10.84 3.21 16.14
N SER A 27 -9.60 2.97 15.70
CA SER A 27 -8.44 3.02 16.58
C SER A 27 -8.14 4.45 17.04
N PRO A 28 -7.56 4.64 18.24
CA PRO A 28 -7.18 5.96 18.71
C PRO A 28 -6.24 6.70 17.74
N LYS A 29 -6.36 8.02 17.69
CA LYS A 29 -5.60 8.91 16.79
C LYS A 29 -4.08 8.64 16.75
N PRO A 30 -3.39 8.36 17.87
CA PRO A 30 -1.96 8.01 17.84
C PRO A 30 -1.65 6.76 17.01
N PHE A 31 -2.53 5.75 16.99
CA PHE A 31 -2.33 4.56 16.17
C PHE A 31 -2.62 4.85 14.70
N LEU A 32 -3.69 5.61 14.40
CA LEU A 32 -4.02 6.03 13.03
C LEU A 32 -2.88 6.84 12.39
N ALA A 33 -2.25 7.74 13.15
CA ALA A 33 -1.14 8.57 12.69
C ALA A 33 0.06 7.75 12.17
N HIS A 34 0.23 6.52 12.65
CA HIS A 34 1.31 5.62 12.25
C HIS A 34 0.83 4.42 11.41
N ALA A 35 -0.47 4.30 11.17
CA ALA A 35 -1.08 3.11 10.56
C ALA A 35 -0.55 2.85 9.15
N LEU A 36 -0.33 3.91 8.37
CA LEU A 36 0.15 3.82 6.99
C LEU A 36 1.51 3.12 6.87
N GLY A 37 2.40 3.34 7.84
CA GLY A 37 3.75 2.79 7.83
C GLY A 37 4.55 3.17 6.59
N ALA A 38 5.30 2.21 6.03
CA ALA A 38 6.00 2.40 4.76
C ALA A 38 5.02 2.34 3.58
N THR A 39 4.53 3.51 3.17
CA THR A 39 3.62 3.65 2.02
C THR A 39 4.39 3.58 0.70
N LEU A 40 3.95 2.70 -0.19
CA LEU A 40 4.53 2.63 -1.54
C LEU A 40 3.92 3.73 -2.42
N TYR A 41 4.76 4.64 -2.90
CA TYR A 41 4.35 5.69 -3.82
C TYR A 41 4.69 5.30 -5.26
N ILE A 42 3.72 5.34 -6.18
CA ILE A 42 3.90 4.97 -7.60
C ILE A 42 3.19 5.94 -8.54
N PRO A 43 3.69 6.16 -9.77
CA PRO A 43 2.96 6.92 -10.77
C PRO A 43 1.77 6.11 -11.32
N GLY A 44 0.68 6.79 -11.70
CA GLY A 44 -0.47 6.18 -12.38
C GLY A 44 -0.15 5.60 -13.76
N THR A 45 0.98 5.98 -14.37
CA THR A 45 1.49 5.36 -15.61
C THR A 45 2.10 3.98 -15.41
N LYS A 46 2.24 3.50 -14.16
CA LYS A 46 2.81 2.20 -13.86
C LYS A 46 1.93 1.07 -14.41
N GLN A 47 2.49 0.20 -15.23
CA GLN A 47 1.73 -0.83 -15.94
C GLN A 47 1.29 -2.01 -15.06
N ASP A 48 2.02 -2.30 -13.98
CA ASP A 48 1.78 -3.44 -13.08
C ASP A 48 1.01 -3.05 -11.81
N ILE A 49 0.16 -2.01 -11.85
CA ILE A 49 -0.66 -1.59 -10.70
C ILE A 49 -1.60 -2.72 -10.25
N LEU A 50 -2.23 -3.44 -11.19
CA LEU A 50 -3.09 -4.59 -10.87
C LEU A 50 -2.32 -5.70 -10.14
N GLU A 51 -1.09 -6.00 -10.57
CA GLU A 51 -0.24 -6.99 -9.90
C GLU A 51 0.09 -6.58 -8.46
N ILE A 52 0.34 -5.28 -8.25
CA ILE A 52 0.64 -4.72 -6.93
C ILE A 52 -0.55 -4.85 -5.99
N LEU A 53 -1.75 -4.47 -6.44
CA LEU A 53 -2.93 -4.37 -5.58
C LEU A 53 -3.73 -5.67 -5.48
N VAL A 54 -4.05 -6.29 -6.62
CA VAL A 54 -4.92 -7.47 -6.70
C VAL A 54 -4.13 -8.74 -6.43
N ASN A 55 -3.04 -8.94 -7.16
CA ASN A 55 -2.21 -10.15 -7.03
C ASN A 55 -1.23 -10.09 -5.86
N LYS A 56 -1.26 -8.99 -5.09
CA LYS A 56 -0.45 -8.79 -3.88
C LYS A 56 1.03 -9.05 -4.13
N LYS A 57 1.56 -8.57 -5.27
CA LYS A 57 2.97 -8.70 -5.69
C LYS A 57 3.95 -8.40 -4.57
N TYR A 58 3.60 -7.48 -3.66
CA TYR A 58 4.31 -7.23 -2.42
C TYR A 58 3.44 -7.67 -1.22
N PRO A 59 3.58 -8.92 -0.73
CA PRO A 59 2.68 -9.47 0.29
C PRO A 59 2.62 -8.63 1.56
N SER A 60 3.72 -8.00 1.94
CA SER A 60 3.85 -7.18 3.16
C SER A 60 3.36 -5.75 3.01
N LEU A 61 2.98 -5.33 1.81
CA LEU A 61 2.53 -3.97 1.53
C LEU A 61 1.18 -3.72 2.21
N THR A 62 1.08 -2.57 2.89
CA THR A 62 -0.10 -2.19 3.68
C THR A 62 -0.79 -0.94 3.15
N SER A 63 -0.05 -0.04 2.50
CA SER A 63 -0.60 1.18 1.92
C SER A 63 0.13 1.55 0.63
N VAL A 64 -0.62 2.07 -0.34
CA VAL A 64 -0.13 2.51 -1.65
C VAL A 64 -0.73 3.86 -1.96
N VAL A 65 0.06 4.76 -2.55
CA VAL A 65 -0.40 6.00 -3.16
C VAL A 65 -0.10 5.93 -4.65
N ILE A 66 -1.13 6.09 -5.47
CA ILE A 66 -1.01 6.21 -6.92
C ILE A 66 -1.08 7.69 -7.25
N CYS A 67 0.00 8.24 -7.79
CA CYS A 67 0.13 9.66 -8.13
C CYS A 67 -0.32 9.92 -9.56
N LEU A 68 -1.16 10.95 -9.71
CA LEU A 68 -1.61 11.49 -11.01
C LEU A 68 -1.10 12.92 -11.26
N GLU A 69 -0.21 13.41 -10.41
CA GLU A 69 0.31 14.79 -10.39
C GLU A 69 1.82 14.78 -10.68
N ASP A 70 2.66 15.09 -9.69
CA ASP A 70 4.10 15.36 -9.85
C ASP A 70 4.91 14.21 -10.49
N ALA A 71 4.43 12.98 -10.38
CA ALA A 71 5.10 11.82 -10.96
C ALA A 71 4.72 11.57 -12.43
N ILE A 72 3.86 12.41 -13.01
CA ILE A 72 3.30 12.26 -14.35
C ILE A 72 3.79 13.41 -15.23
N GLY A 73 4.47 13.09 -16.32
CA GLY A 73 4.81 14.10 -17.34
C GLY A 73 3.56 14.59 -18.07
N ASP A 74 3.55 15.85 -18.51
CA ASP A 74 2.39 16.53 -19.12
C ASP A 74 1.66 15.73 -20.21
N LYS A 75 2.42 14.98 -21.02
CA LYS A 75 1.87 14.18 -22.14
C LYS A 75 1.30 12.83 -21.70
N ASN A 76 1.50 12.43 -20.45
CA ASN A 76 1.17 11.12 -19.91
C ASN A 76 -0.02 11.17 -18.94
N VAL A 77 -0.61 12.34 -18.69
CA VAL A 77 -1.77 12.49 -17.80
C VAL A 77 -2.90 11.56 -18.23
N ARG A 78 -3.27 11.61 -19.51
CA ARG A 78 -4.36 10.76 -20.03
C ARG A 78 -4.06 9.27 -19.88
N GLN A 79 -2.81 8.87 -20.17
CA GLN A 79 -2.38 7.48 -19.97
C GLN A 79 -2.50 7.05 -18.49
N ALA A 80 -2.13 7.91 -17.55
CA ALA A 80 -2.22 7.62 -16.13
C ALA A 80 -3.68 7.44 -15.66
N GLU A 81 -4.59 8.28 -16.16
CA GLU A 81 -6.03 8.18 -15.92
C GLU A 81 -6.63 6.91 -16.52
N ASP A 82 -6.32 6.62 -17.79
CA ASP A 82 -6.82 5.43 -18.50
C ASP A 82 -6.35 4.14 -17.80
N ASN A 83 -5.07 4.06 -17.41
CA ASN A 83 -4.54 2.93 -16.65
C ASN A 83 -5.29 2.71 -15.32
N LEU A 84 -5.57 3.79 -14.59
CA LEU A 84 -6.27 3.71 -13.31
C LEU A 84 -7.75 3.30 -13.52
N PHE A 85 -8.39 3.84 -14.55
CA PHE A 85 -9.75 3.49 -14.92
C PHE A 85 -9.87 2.01 -15.30
N GLU A 86 -8.96 1.49 -16.13
CA GLU A 86 -8.92 0.06 -16.48
C GLU A 86 -8.73 -0.80 -15.23
N MET A 87 -7.82 -0.41 -14.33
CA MET A 87 -7.59 -1.11 -13.08
C MET A 87 -8.85 -1.16 -12.17
N MET A 88 -9.63 -0.08 -12.08
CA MET A 88 -10.84 -0.03 -11.24
C MET A 88 -12.00 -0.86 -11.81
N ASN A 89 -11.99 -1.16 -13.11
CA ASN A 89 -13.04 -1.93 -13.79
C ASN A 89 -12.68 -3.41 -14.00
N ALA A 90 -11.48 -3.84 -13.60
CA ALA A 90 -11.04 -5.23 -13.64
C ALA A 90 -11.52 -6.02 -12.40
#